data_AF-A0A3B9KRB9-F1
#
_entry.id   AF-A0A3B9KRB9-F1
#
_cell.length_a   1.000
_cell.length_b   1.000
_cell.length_c   1.000
_cell.angle_alpha   90.00
_cell.angle_beta   90.00
_cell.angle_gamma   90.00
#
_symmetry.space_group_name_H-M   'P 1'
#
loop_
_entity.id
_entity.type
_entity.pdbx_description
1 polymer ?
#
loop_
_entity_poly.entity_id
_entity_poly.type
_entity_poly.pdbx_seq_one_letter_code
_entity_poly.pdbx_strand_id
1 'polypeptide(L)'
;YDKEQDLPLLQGINILEDGRLQSYVETHKRMKRDFPADIIRGAYVTGPYTLAGLIMGAESAAMETMMDPEGFHALCAVCTDKILDYTQAMIEAGAHVIAVLEPSA
;
A
#
# COMPACT_ATOMS: atom_id res chain seq x y z
N TYR A 1 -10.45 -10.37 10.75
CA TYR A 1 -9.05 -10.21 11.13
C TYR A 1 -8.87 -10.86 12.48
N ASP A 2 -8.15 -11.97 12.52
CA ASP A 2 -7.62 -12.59 13.74
C ASP A 2 -6.12 -12.33 13.76
N LYS A 3 -5.62 -11.57 14.74
CA LYS A 3 -4.23 -11.10 14.77
C LYS A 3 -3.21 -12.24 14.78
N GLU A 4 -3.46 -13.31 15.54
CA GLU A 4 -2.51 -14.40 15.71
C GLU A 4 -2.43 -15.26 14.45
N GLN A 5 -3.56 -15.42 13.75
CA GLN A 5 -3.64 -16.18 12.50
C GLN A 5 -3.22 -15.37 11.27
N ASP A 6 -3.73 -14.14 11.13
CA ASP A 6 -3.66 -13.39 9.88
C ASP A 6 -2.35 -12.62 9.72
N LEU A 7 -1.78 -12.08 10.81
CA LEU A 7 -0.58 -11.24 10.73
C LEU A 7 0.64 -11.97 10.12
N PRO A 8 0.96 -13.22 10.50
CA PRO A 8 2.05 -13.97 9.86
C PRO A 8 1.79 -14.26 8.38
N LEU A 9 0.53 -14.48 7.99
CA LEU A 9 0.15 -14.69 6.60
C LEU A 9 0.35 -13.42 5.78
N LEU A 10 -0.13 -12.27 6.28
CA LEU A 10 0.04 -10.96 5.64
C LEU A 10 1.51 -10.60 5.45
N GLN A 11 2.37 -10.91 6.43
CA GLN A 11 3.82 -10.73 6.32
C GLN A 11 4.42 -11.54 5.18
N GLY A 12 3.99 -12.79 5.01
CA GLY A 12 4.50 -13.70 3.98
C GLY A 12 4.02 -13.43 2.55
N ILE A 13 2.99 -12.61 2.35
CA ILE A 13 2.46 -12.33 1.01
C ILE A 13 3.43 -11.47 0.21
N ASN A 14 3.79 -11.95 -0.98
CA ASN A 14 4.45 -11.13 -2.00
C ASN A 14 3.39 -10.45 -2.89
N ILE A 15 3.07 -9.18 -2.62
CA ILE A 15 2.04 -8.45 -3.36
C ILE A 15 2.43 -8.18 -4.82
N LEU A 16 3.73 -8.22 -5.16
CA LEU A 16 4.20 -7.93 -6.51
C LEU A 16 3.84 -9.04 -7.51
N GLU A 17 3.38 -10.19 -7.05
CA GLU A 17 2.84 -11.25 -7.91
C GLU A 17 1.36 -11.02 -8.29
N ASP A 18 0.69 -10.03 -7.69
CA ASP A 18 -0.69 -9.68 -8.02
C ASP A 18 -0.79 -9.05 -9.42
N GLY A 19 -1.59 -9.66 -10.30
CA GLY A 19 -1.74 -9.23 -11.68
C GLY A 19 -2.33 -7.82 -11.84
N ARG A 20 -3.10 -7.33 -10.87
CA ARG A 20 -3.65 -5.98 -10.90
C ARG A 20 -2.61 -4.95 -10.48
N LEU A 21 -1.78 -5.21 -9.46
CA LEU A 21 -0.61 -4.37 -9.17
C LEU A 21 0.33 -4.29 -10.39
N GLN A 22 0.63 -5.43 -11.01
CA GLN A 22 1.48 -5.46 -12.20
C GLN A 22 0.89 -4.68 -13.38
N SER A 23 -0.44 -4.65 -13.51
CA SER A 23 -1.11 -3.86 -14.54
C SER A 23 -0.88 -2.35 -14.35
N TYR A 24 -0.85 -1.86 -13.12
CA TYR A 24 -0.55 -0.45 -12.83
C TYR A 24 0.93 -0.11 -13.06
N VAL A 25 1.84 -1.01 -12.68
CA VAL A 25 3.28 -0.90 -12.95
C VAL A 25 3.54 -0.83 -14.46
N GLU A 26 2.94 -1.74 -15.23
CA GLU A 26 3.06 -1.76 -16.69
C GLU A 26 2.46 -0.51 -17.33
N THR A 27 1.35 0.00 -16.79
CA THR A 27 0.77 1.28 -17.23
C THR A 27 1.78 2.42 -17.07
N HIS A 28 2.49 2.50 -15.93
CA HIS A 28 3.53 3.51 -15.72
C HIS A 28 4.72 3.34 -16.66
N LYS A 29 5.15 2.11 -16.95
CA LYS A 29 6.21 1.84 -17.93
C LYS A 29 5.82 2.36 -19.32
N ARG A 30 4.57 2.17 -19.73
CA ARG A 30 4.04 2.70 -21.00
C ARG A 30 3.96 4.22 -20.99
N MET A 31 3.45 4.82 -19.91
CA MET A 31 3.43 6.29 -19.76
C MET A 31 4.86 6.87 -19.84
N LYS A 32 5.85 6.20 -19.24
CA LYS A 32 7.26 6.61 -19.31
C LYS A 32 7.79 6.58 -20.75
N ARG A 33 7.44 5.55 -21.52
CA ARG A 33 7.87 5.34 -22.91
C ARG A 33 7.16 6.28 -23.89
N ASP A 34 5.86 6.48 -23.71
CA ASP A 34 4.99 7.05 -24.74
C ASP A 34 4.70 8.53 -24.52
N PHE A 35 4.81 9.05 -23.29
CA PHE A 35 4.57 10.47 -23.03
C PHE A 35 5.82 11.32 -23.27
N PRO A 36 5.64 12.58 -23.71
CA PRO A 36 6.72 13.56 -23.74
C PRO A 36 7.42 13.69 -22.37
N ALA A 37 8.72 13.99 -22.40
CA ALA A 37 9.56 13.98 -21.21
C ALA A 37 9.22 15.08 -20.18
N ASP A 38 8.52 16.14 -20.61
CA ASP A 38 8.06 17.26 -19.80
C ASP A 38 6.74 16.97 -19.06
N ILE A 39 6.10 15.83 -19.31
CA ILE A 39 4.89 15.42 -18.59
C ILE A 39 5.25 14.76 -17.26
N ILE A 40 4.72 15.32 -16.18
CA ILE A 40 4.82 14.72 -14.84
C ILE A 40 3.91 13.49 -14.77
N ARG A 41 4.45 12.39 -14.24
CA ARG A 41 3.76 11.11 -14.05
C ARG A 41 3.63 10.86 -12.55
N GLY A 42 2.41 10.96 -12.03
CA GLY A 42 2.11 10.71 -10.63
C GLY A 42 1.47 9.34 -10.45
N ALA A 43 1.87 8.64 -9.40
CA ALA A 43 1.16 7.47 -8.87
C ALA A 43 0.58 7.80 -7.50
N TYR A 44 -0.34 6.97 -7.03
CA TYR A 44 -0.79 7.01 -5.65
C TYR A 44 -0.72 5.63 -5.01
N VAL A 45 -0.56 5.62 -3.69
CA VAL A 45 -0.63 4.45 -2.83
C VAL A 45 -1.51 4.77 -1.63
N THR A 46 -2.14 3.77 -1.04
CA THR A 46 -2.85 3.93 0.24
C THR A 46 -1.84 4.07 1.37
N GLY A 47 -2.17 4.83 2.42
CA GLY A 47 -1.36 4.89 3.63
C GLY A 47 -1.64 3.72 4.60
N PRO A 48 -0.73 3.47 5.55
CA PRO A 48 -0.79 2.28 6.40
C PRO A 48 -2.05 2.20 7.29
N TYR A 49 -2.58 3.32 7.77
CA TYR A 49 -3.77 3.30 8.64
C TYR A 49 -5.02 2.89 7.86
N THR A 50 -5.24 3.51 6.69
CA THR A 50 -6.36 3.21 5.80
C THR A 50 -6.23 1.78 5.29
N LEU A 51 -5.03 1.31 4.95
CA LEU A 51 -4.85 -0.08 4.53
C LEU A 51 -5.17 -1.06 5.67
N ALA A 52 -4.70 -0.80 6.89
CA ALA A 52 -5.06 -1.60 8.07
C ALA A 52 -6.57 -1.59 8.31
N GLY A 53 -7.23 -0.43 8.20
CA GLY A 53 -8.68 -0.28 8.28
C GLY A 53 -9.44 -1.02 7.18
N LEU A 54 -8.90 -1.13 5.96
CA LEU A 54 -9.49 -1.94 4.89
C LEU A 54 -9.36 -3.45 5.15
N ILE A 55 -8.29 -3.88 5.84
CA ILE A 55 -8.06 -5.29 6.19
C ILE A 55 -8.97 -5.72 7.36
N MET A 56 -9.01 -4.93 8.43
CA MET A 56 -9.70 -5.32 9.66
C MET A 56 -11.12 -4.73 9.81
N GLY A 57 -11.47 -3.74 9.00
CA GLY A 57 -12.68 -2.94 9.13
C GLY A 57 -12.38 -1.58 9.80
N ALA A 58 -12.95 -0.50 9.26
CA ALA A 58 -12.64 0.87 9.69
C ALA A 58 -13.05 1.15 11.15
N GLU A 59 -14.21 0.64 11.59
CA GLU A 59 -14.67 0.77 12.97
C GLU A 59 -13.75 0.02 13.94
N SER A 60 -13.36 -1.21 13.58
CA SER A 60 -12.41 -2.02 14.34
C SER A 60 -11.05 -1.34 14.43
N ALA A 61 -10.54 -0.78 13.33
CA ALA A 61 -9.28 -0.02 13.34
C ALA A 61 -9.33 1.16 14.31
N ALA A 62 -10.41 1.94 14.30
CA ALA A 62 -10.58 3.05 15.24
C ALA A 62 -10.60 2.56 16.69
N MET A 63 -11.29 1.46 16.99
CA MET A 63 -11.30 0.87 18.34
C MET A 63 -9.92 0.35 18.78
N GLU A 64 -9.24 -0.38 17.92
CA GLU A 64 -7.94 -1.02 18.23
C GLU A 64 -6.83 -0.01 18.50
N THR A 65 -6.93 1.22 17.96
CA THR A 65 -6.01 2.30 18.32
C THR A 65 -6.03 2.64 19.82
N MET A 66 -7.11 2.30 20.53
CA MET A 66 -7.25 2.49 21.98
C MET A 66 -7.10 1.18 22.76
N MET A 67 -7.60 0.06 22.21
CA MET A 67 -7.71 -1.21 22.93
C MET A 67 -6.43 -2.05 22.88
N ASP A 68 -5.74 -2.10 21.73
CA ASP A 68 -4.44 -2.75 21.55
C ASP A 68 -3.57 -1.91 20.58
N PRO A 69 -3.04 -0.76 21.03
CA PRO A 69 -2.26 0.13 20.17
C PRO A 69 -1.00 -0.56 19.59
N GLU A 70 -0.37 -1.45 20.36
CA GLU A 70 0.83 -2.18 19.93
C GLU A 70 0.49 -3.18 18.82
N GLY A 71 -0.62 -3.91 18.95
CA GLY A 71 -1.11 -4.79 17.90
C GLY A 71 -1.52 -4.07 16.64
N PHE A 72 -2.21 -2.93 16.78
CA PHE A 72 -2.57 -2.11 15.64
C PHE A 72 -1.33 -1.54 14.94
N HIS A 73 -0.33 -1.06 15.68
CA HIS A 73 0.96 -0.65 15.13
C HIS A 73 1.67 -1.79 14.39
N ALA A 74 1.60 -3.02 14.88
CA ALA A 74 2.17 -4.17 14.18
C ALA A 74 1.48 -4.41 12.82
N LEU A 75 0.15 -4.28 12.74
CA LEU A 75 -0.57 -4.37 11.47
C LEU A 75 -0.20 -3.22 10.51
N CYS A 76 -0.13 -1.99 11.02
CA CYS A 76 0.33 -0.82 10.25
C CYS A 76 1.76 -1.00 9.74
N ALA A 77 2.66 -1.63 10.50
CA ALA A 77 4.02 -1.93 10.06
C ALA A 77 4.00 -2.91 8.87
N VAL A 78 3.21 -3.99 8.94
CA VAL A 78 3.05 -4.92 7.80
C VAL A 78 2.48 -4.19 6.58
N CYS A 79 1.46 -3.36 6.76
CA CYS A 79 0.91 -2.54 5.69
C CYS A 79 1.98 -1.62 5.07
N THR A 80 2.80 -0.99 5.90
CA THR A 80 3.90 -0.11 5.47
C THR A 80 4.89 -0.85 4.59
N ASP A 81 5.34 -2.03 4.99
CA ASP A 81 6.28 -2.85 4.21
C ASP A 81 5.71 -3.16 2.82
N LYS A 82 4.44 -3.58 2.76
CA LYS A 82 3.75 -3.86 1.49
C LYS A 82 3.59 -2.61 0.63
N ILE A 83 3.22 -1.47 1.23
CA ILE A 83 3.12 -0.19 0.51
C ILE A 83 4.48 0.21 -0.06
N LEU A 84 5.58 0.00 0.67
CA LEU A 84 6.93 0.31 0.23
C LEU A 84 7.37 -0.56 -0.96
N ASP A 85 7.08 -1.87 -0.94
CA ASP A 85 7.36 -2.77 -2.07
C ASP A 85 6.71 -2.25 -3.37
N TYR A 86 5.43 -1.90 -3.30
CA TYR A 86 4.71 -1.37 -4.47
C TYR A 86 5.17 0.04 -4.85
N THR A 87 5.46 0.90 -3.87
CA THR A 87 5.99 2.25 -4.11
C THR A 87 7.29 2.19 -4.89
N GLN A 88 8.20 1.30 -4.50
CA GLN A 88 9.46 1.07 -5.21
C GLN A 88 9.22 0.62 -6.65
N ALA A 89 8.32 -0.34 -6.87
CA ALA A 89 7.96 -0.80 -8.22
C ALA A 89 7.40 0.33 -9.11
N MET A 90 6.63 1.26 -8.54
CA MET A 90 6.08 2.41 -9.28
C MET A 90 7.14 3.46 -9.61
N ILE A 91 8.09 3.72 -8.70
CA ILE A 91 9.24 4.59 -8.96
C ILE A 91 10.08 4.01 -10.10
N GLU A 92 10.41 2.72 -10.06
CA GLU A 92 11.16 2.04 -11.11
C GLU A 92 10.43 2.05 -12.46
N ALA A 93 9.09 1.96 -12.45
CA ALA A 93 8.26 2.08 -13.64
C ALA A 93 8.23 3.49 -14.25
N GLY A 94 8.63 4.52 -13.51
CA GLY A 94 8.74 5.89 -14.02
C GLY A 94 7.83 6.93 -13.38
N ALA A 95 7.25 6.63 -12.22
CA ALA A 95 6.57 7.64 -11.41
C ALA A 95 7.57 8.71 -10.93
N HIS A 96 7.24 9.99 -11.13
CA HIS A 96 8.00 11.12 -10.60
C HIS A 96 7.53 11.53 -9.20
N VAL A 97 6.25 11.27 -8.91
CA VAL A 97 5.60 11.63 -7.65
C VAL A 97 4.77 10.45 -7.17
N ILE A 98 4.84 10.19 -5.87
CA ILE A 98 3.98 9.23 -5.18
C ILE A 98 3.11 10.01 -4.19
N ALA A 99 1.80 9.98 -4.37
CA ALA A 99 0.85 10.53 -3.43
C ALA A 99 0.37 9.43 -2.47
N VAL A 100 0.60 9.61 -1.17
CA VAL A 100 0.06 8.70 -0.14
C VAL A 100 -1.34 9.18 0.23
N LEU A 101 -2.33 8.32 0.06
CA LEU A 101 -3.73 8.62 0.33
C LEU A 101 -4.15 7.96 1.65
N GLU A 102 -4.39 8.79 2.66
CA GLU A 102 -4.71 8.36 4.03
C GLU A 102 -5.99 9.04 4.55
N PRO A 103 -7.17 8.80 3.93
CA PRO A 103 -8.40 9.50 4.29
C PRO A 103 -9.05 9.00 5.59
N SER A 104 -8.67 7.82 6.10
CA SER A 104 -9.30 7.23 7.29
C SER A 104 -8.64 7.64 8.61
N ALA A 105 -7.46 8.27 8.56
CA ALA A 105 -6.75 8.76 9.73
C ALA A 105 -7.24 10.14 10.20
#